data_AF-A0A165C582-F1
#
_entry.id   AF-A0A165C582-F1
#
_cell.length_a   1.000
_cell.length_b   1.000
_cell.length_c   1.000
_cell.angle_alpha   90.00
_cell.angle_beta   90.00
_cell.angle_gamma   90.00
#
_symmetry.space_group_name_H-M   'P 1'
#
loop_
_entity.id
_entity.type
_entity.pdbx_description
1 polymer ?
#
loop_
_entity_poly.entity_id
_entity_poly.type
_entity_poly.pdbx_seq_one_letter_code
_entity_poly.pdbx_strand_id
1 'polypeptide(L)'
;RLGLNFKNARQLHQLVEKIPHHAPFMQTELRIEGLPEPLYVVHRDAAAALQDLWSRVNLHGHIAVAPERRFTDESRRTRMYSAFETGDWMFKPAQLKLPHGSTTVPVQIFIDKLCNIVGVESNVAYPLFATISTIDPNIRLDISNDGYVLIALLPTGDFDLPNLTADERRNLRLNVFHAAVRVALGSLISASDSGLELTNAVGDVCDAFPILAIDTADYPEQCVHALACYGVACPKCYAQKTDFSQDEARAPRTPEDTMKHIKIASE
;
A
#
# COMPACT_ATOMS: atom_id res chain seq x y z
N ARG A 1 -0.15 23.77 -22.80
CA ARG A 1 1.23 24.34 -22.71
C ARG A 1 1.34 25.03 -21.36
N LEU A 2 2.23 24.58 -20.46
CA LEU A 2 2.34 25.02 -19.05
C LEU A 2 2.81 26.48 -18.85
N GLY A 3 2.91 27.30 -19.90
CA GLY A 3 3.33 28.70 -19.79
C GLY A 3 4.77 28.93 -19.26
N LEU A 4 5.55 27.87 -19.08
CA LEU A 4 6.91 27.94 -18.54
C LEU A 4 7.86 28.53 -19.58
N ASN A 5 8.34 29.75 -19.32
CA ASN A 5 9.32 30.45 -20.14
C ASN A 5 10.46 30.95 -19.25
N PHE A 6 11.70 30.62 -19.58
CA PHE A 6 12.89 31.03 -18.85
C PHE A 6 13.93 31.60 -19.81
N LYS A 7 14.63 32.65 -19.38
CA LYS A 7 15.63 33.37 -20.19
C LYS A 7 17.07 33.02 -19.82
N ASN A 8 17.30 32.37 -18.68
CA ASN A 8 18.62 31.96 -18.20
C ASN A 8 18.54 30.80 -17.19
N ALA A 9 19.69 30.19 -16.89
CA ALA A 9 19.81 29.06 -15.97
C ALA A 9 19.30 29.38 -14.56
N ARG A 10 19.48 30.61 -14.08
CA ARG A 10 18.96 31.04 -12.77
C ARG A 10 17.43 31.01 -12.71
N GLN A 11 16.77 31.53 -13.76
CA GLN A 11 15.30 31.47 -13.86
C GLN A 11 14.80 30.04 -13.99
N LEU A 12 15.53 29.18 -14.71
CA LEU A 12 15.22 27.75 -14.76
C LEU A 12 15.32 27.11 -13.37
N HIS A 13 16.40 27.34 -12.63
CA HIS A 13 16.57 26.80 -11.27
C HIS A 13 15.48 27.31 -10.32
N GLN A 14 15.13 28.60 -10.38
CA GLN A 14 14.03 29.17 -9.60
C GLN A 14 12.66 28.60 -9.98
N LEU A 15 12.48 28.12 -11.21
CA LEU A 15 11.26 27.41 -11.62
C LEU A 15 11.29 25.97 -11.14
N VAL A 16 12.44 25.30 -11.18
CA VAL A 16 12.62 23.93 -10.65
C VAL A 16 12.41 23.91 -9.13
N GLU A 17 12.88 24.90 -8.40
CA GLU A 17 12.65 25.07 -6.95
C GLU A 17 11.17 25.28 -6.59
N LYS A 18 10.32 25.68 -7.55
CA LYS A 18 8.87 25.80 -7.35
C LYS A 18 8.12 24.50 -7.66
N ILE A 19 8.78 23.50 -8.26
CA ILE A 19 8.18 22.19 -8.45
C ILE A 19 8.01 21.58 -7.06
N PRO A 20 6.79 21.16 -6.67
CA PRO A 20 6.57 20.50 -5.39
C PRO A 20 7.57 19.34 -5.21
N HIS A 21 8.28 19.33 -4.09
CA HIS A 21 9.14 18.22 -3.76
C HIS A 21 8.29 17.01 -3.37
N HIS A 22 8.73 15.81 -3.76
CA HIS A 22 8.15 14.58 -3.24
C HIS A 22 8.19 14.58 -1.71
N ALA A 23 7.21 13.93 -1.07
CA ALA A 23 7.17 13.79 0.38
C ALA A 23 8.53 13.25 0.90
N PRO A 24 9.23 13.97 1.79
CA PRO A 24 10.57 13.58 2.23
C PRO A 24 10.52 12.29 3.07
N PHE A 25 11.63 11.56 3.12
CA PHE A 25 11.78 10.47 4.08
C PHE A 25 12.02 11.03 5.47
N MET A 26 11.40 10.38 6.45
CA MET A 26 11.58 10.58 7.88
C MET A 26 11.82 9.23 8.56
N GLN A 27 12.32 9.29 9.79
CA GLN A 27 12.61 8.11 10.59
C GLN A 27 11.76 8.14 11.85
N THR A 28 10.99 7.08 12.07
CA THR A 28 10.15 6.92 13.26
C THR A 28 10.67 5.78 14.11
N GLU A 29 10.86 6.07 15.41
CA GLU A 29 11.26 5.08 16.40
C GLU A 29 10.11 4.13 16.70
N LEU A 30 10.38 2.83 16.63
CA LEU A 30 9.43 1.75 16.90
C LEU A 30 9.88 0.97 18.13
N ARG A 31 9.13 1.12 19.23
CA ARG A 31 9.33 0.35 20.46
C ARG A 31 8.37 -0.83 20.48
N ILE A 32 8.92 -2.04 20.55
CA ILE A 32 8.18 -3.29 20.63
C ILE A 32 8.56 -4.00 21.92
N GLU A 33 7.58 -4.49 22.66
CA GLU A 33 7.80 -5.28 23.86
C GLU A 33 8.64 -6.52 23.55
N GLY A 34 9.62 -6.82 24.41
CA GLY A 34 10.56 -7.92 24.20
C GLY A 34 11.82 -7.57 23.40
N LEU A 35 11.92 -6.37 22.82
CA LEU A 35 13.18 -5.88 22.24
C LEU A 35 13.95 -4.99 23.22
N PRO A 36 15.28 -5.21 23.37
CA PRO A 36 16.11 -4.38 24.23
C PRO A 36 16.36 -2.98 23.66
N GLU A 37 16.41 -2.86 22.34
CA GLU A 37 16.67 -1.62 21.62
C GLU A 37 15.49 -1.30 20.68
N PRO A 38 15.20 0.00 20.47
CA PRO A 38 14.19 0.38 19.50
C PRO A 38 14.63 0.06 18.08
N LEU A 39 13.65 -0.24 17.23
CA LEU A 39 13.85 -0.30 15.79
C LEU A 39 13.46 1.03 15.16
N TYR A 40 13.84 1.21 13.90
CA TYR A 40 13.51 2.42 13.16
C TYR A 40 12.83 2.08 11.84
N VAL A 41 11.73 2.78 11.57
CA VAL A 41 11.04 2.72 10.29
C VAL A 41 11.45 3.97 9.51
N VAL A 42 12.05 3.79 8.33
CA VAL A 42 12.33 4.90 7.41
C VAL A 42 11.16 4.98 6.45
N HIS A 43 10.39 6.07 6.48
CA HIS A 43 9.17 6.18 5.69
C HIS A 43 8.86 7.62 5.28
N ARG A 44 7.95 7.79 4.33
CA ARG A 44 7.33 9.06 3.96
C ARG A 44 5.98 9.18 4.66
N ASP A 45 5.43 10.39 4.68
CA ASP A 45 3.99 10.54 4.91
C ASP A 45 3.24 9.93 3.71
N ALA A 46 2.47 8.87 3.95
CA ALA A 46 1.76 8.13 2.90
C ALA A 46 0.65 8.95 2.24
N ALA A 47 -0.06 9.81 2.99
CA ALA A 47 -1.07 10.71 2.44
C ALA A 47 -0.43 11.78 1.56
N ALA A 48 0.70 12.37 1.99
CA ALA A 48 1.44 13.33 1.18
C ALA A 48 2.05 12.66 -0.07
N ALA A 49 2.52 11.43 0.03
CA ALA A 49 3.00 10.64 -1.11
C ALA A 49 1.87 10.33 -2.11
N LEU A 50 0.65 10.08 -1.62
CA LEU A 50 -0.53 9.90 -2.47
C LEU A 50 -0.93 11.21 -3.17
N GLN A 51 -0.89 12.35 -2.46
CA GLN A 51 -1.11 13.67 -3.05
C GLN A 51 -0.12 13.97 -4.17
N ASP A 52 1.16 13.70 -3.93
CA ASP A 52 2.21 13.82 -4.94
C ASP A 52 1.88 12.97 -6.17
N LEU A 53 1.57 11.68 -5.98
CA LEU A 53 1.21 10.75 -7.06
C LEU A 53 -0.03 11.23 -7.85
N TRP A 54 -1.04 11.74 -7.17
CA TRP A 54 -2.26 12.27 -7.80
C TRP A 54 -2.00 13.53 -8.64
N SER A 55 -1.06 14.36 -8.22
CA SER A 55 -0.74 15.64 -8.86
C SER A 55 0.14 15.52 -10.10
N ARG A 56 0.63 14.32 -10.44
CA ARG A 56 1.61 14.12 -11.52
C ARG A 56 1.01 14.38 -12.89
N VAL A 57 1.68 15.23 -13.67
CA VAL A 57 1.25 15.65 -15.01
C VAL A 57 1.12 14.46 -15.97
N ASN A 58 2.01 13.48 -15.88
CA ASN A 58 2.01 12.31 -16.76
C ASN A 58 0.92 11.28 -16.41
N LEU A 59 0.31 11.38 -15.22
CA LEU A 59 -0.85 10.56 -14.83
C LEU A 59 -2.18 11.28 -15.05
N HIS A 60 -2.15 12.56 -15.40
CA HIS A 60 -3.36 13.33 -15.68
C HIS A 60 -4.16 12.72 -16.84
N GLY A 61 -5.45 12.52 -16.63
CA GLY A 61 -6.34 11.86 -17.59
C GLY A 61 -6.26 10.33 -17.59
N HIS A 62 -5.37 9.74 -16.79
CA HIS A 62 -5.20 8.29 -16.66
C HIS A 62 -5.64 7.73 -15.31
N ILE A 63 -6.14 8.58 -14.40
CA ILE A 63 -6.69 8.18 -13.10
C ILE A 63 -8.21 8.25 -13.18
N ALA A 64 -8.88 7.11 -13.04
CA ALA A 64 -10.33 7.08 -12.92
C ALA A 64 -10.77 7.57 -11.52
N VAL A 65 -11.65 8.57 -11.49
CA VAL A 65 -12.20 9.19 -10.27
C VAL A 65 -13.59 8.64 -9.89
N ALA A 66 -14.21 7.86 -10.77
CA ALA A 66 -15.55 7.34 -10.55
C ALA A 66 -15.66 5.90 -11.04
N PRO A 67 -16.52 5.08 -10.40
CA PRO A 67 -16.76 3.72 -10.84
C PRO A 67 -17.50 3.69 -12.18
N GLU A 68 -17.13 2.76 -13.07
CA GLU A 68 -17.68 2.67 -14.42
C GLU A 68 -18.20 1.26 -14.74
N ARG A 69 -19.38 1.15 -15.35
CA ARG A 69 -19.91 -0.13 -15.80
C ARG A 69 -19.76 -0.32 -17.30
N ARG A 70 -18.78 -1.13 -17.71
CA ARG A 70 -18.59 -1.58 -19.10
C ARG A 70 -19.34 -2.88 -19.41
N PHE A 71 -19.89 -2.96 -20.62
CA PHE A 71 -20.63 -4.11 -21.13
C PHE A 71 -20.19 -4.41 -22.56
N THR A 72 -20.38 -5.65 -23.01
CA THR A 72 -20.00 -6.08 -24.37
C THR A 72 -20.79 -5.39 -25.47
N ASP A 73 -22.01 -4.97 -25.17
CA ASP A 73 -22.96 -4.41 -26.12
C ASP A 73 -24.08 -3.63 -25.39
N GLU A 74 -24.98 -3.03 -26.16
CA GLU A 74 -26.12 -2.24 -25.68
C GLU A 74 -27.14 -3.07 -24.87
N SER A 75 -27.17 -4.40 -25.01
CA SER A 75 -28.07 -5.26 -24.23
C SER A 75 -27.70 -5.30 -22.74
N ARG A 76 -26.46 -4.90 -22.39
CA ARG A 76 -25.93 -4.85 -21.02
C ARG A 76 -26.07 -6.17 -20.25
N ARG A 77 -26.07 -7.30 -20.97
CA ARG A 77 -26.19 -8.65 -20.37
C ARG A 77 -24.87 -9.17 -19.82
N THR A 78 -23.77 -8.89 -20.51
CA THR A 78 -22.44 -9.40 -20.15
C THR A 78 -21.54 -8.27 -19.67
N ARG A 79 -21.03 -8.41 -18.44
CA ARG A 79 -20.12 -7.45 -17.80
C ARG A 79 -18.71 -7.59 -18.37
N MET A 80 -18.04 -6.47 -18.57
CA MET A 80 -16.61 -6.42 -18.87
C MET A 80 -15.85 -5.82 -17.67
N TYR A 81 -14.83 -6.54 -17.23
CA TYR A 81 -13.91 -6.11 -16.18
C TYR A 81 -12.52 -5.96 -16.80
N SER A 82 -12.05 -4.72 -16.96
CA SER A 82 -10.79 -4.42 -17.64
C SER A 82 -9.82 -3.60 -16.78
N ALA A 83 -10.33 -2.93 -15.76
CA ALA A 83 -9.56 -2.08 -14.86
C ALA A 83 -10.28 -1.96 -13.50
N PHE A 84 -9.63 -1.37 -12.50
CA PHE A 84 -10.12 -1.39 -11.11
C PHE A 84 -11.47 -0.68 -10.95
N GLU A 85 -11.68 0.46 -11.62
CA GLU A 85 -12.92 1.24 -11.63
C GLU A 85 -14.12 0.47 -12.19
N THR A 86 -13.87 -0.59 -12.97
CA THR A 86 -14.92 -1.45 -13.55
C THR A 86 -15.39 -2.57 -12.61
N GLY A 87 -14.64 -2.81 -11.53
CA GLY A 87 -14.93 -3.83 -10.52
C GLY A 87 -16.11 -3.48 -9.62
N ASP A 88 -16.86 -4.49 -9.19
CA ASP A 88 -18.00 -4.30 -8.29
C ASP A 88 -17.61 -3.74 -6.91
N TRP A 89 -16.34 -3.92 -6.52
CA TRP A 89 -15.79 -3.35 -5.29
C TRP A 89 -15.89 -1.83 -5.25
N MET A 90 -15.65 -1.14 -6.37
CA MET A 90 -15.78 0.33 -6.39
C MET A 90 -17.23 0.79 -6.22
N PHE A 91 -18.22 -0.06 -6.54
CA PHE A 91 -19.64 0.28 -6.50
C PHE A 91 -20.34 0.00 -5.17
N LYS A 92 -19.91 -0.98 -4.36
CA LYS A 92 -20.81 -1.55 -3.32
C LYS A 92 -20.36 -1.44 -1.86
N PRO A 93 -19.08 -1.24 -1.52
CA PRO A 93 -18.70 -0.83 -0.17
C PRO A 93 -18.00 0.53 -0.11
N ALA A 94 -17.27 0.91 -1.16
CA ALA A 94 -16.37 2.05 -1.14
C ALA A 94 -17.09 3.37 -1.44
N GLN A 95 -17.58 3.54 -2.68
CA GLN A 95 -18.13 4.83 -3.12
C GLN A 95 -19.49 5.18 -2.50
N LEU A 96 -20.37 4.19 -2.24
CA LEU A 96 -21.73 4.45 -1.73
C LEU A 96 -21.77 4.93 -0.27
N LYS A 97 -20.69 4.74 0.50
CA LYS A 97 -20.62 5.16 1.90
C LYS A 97 -20.06 6.57 2.08
N LEU A 98 -19.52 7.15 1.02
CA LEU A 98 -18.86 8.46 1.08
C LEU A 98 -19.86 9.60 0.92
N PRO A 99 -19.52 10.81 1.40
CA PRO A 99 -20.29 12.00 1.15
C PRO A 99 -20.51 12.25 -0.35
N HIS A 100 -21.64 12.86 -0.68
CA HIS A 100 -21.96 13.19 -2.07
C HIS A 100 -20.91 14.15 -2.66
N GLY A 101 -20.35 13.80 -3.82
CA GLY A 101 -19.30 14.57 -4.50
C GLY A 101 -17.88 14.13 -4.17
N SER A 102 -17.68 13.26 -3.18
CA SER A 102 -16.37 12.69 -2.85
C SER A 102 -16.02 11.50 -3.75
N THR A 103 -14.74 11.15 -3.81
CA THR A 103 -14.20 10.04 -4.61
C THR A 103 -13.46 9.03 -3.74
N THR A 104 -13.73 7.74 -3.93
CA THR A 104 -12.85 6.70 -3.38
C THR A 104 -11.54 6.65 -4.16
N VAL A 105 -10.41 6.66 -3.46
CA VAL A 105 -9.09 6.42 -4.05
C VAL A 105 -8.58 5.06 -3.59
N PRO A 106 -8.75 3.99 -4.38
CA PRO A 106 -8.27 2.67 -4.00
C PRO A 106 -6.75 2.61 -4.06
N VAL A 107 -6.11 2.49 -2.92
CA VAL A 107 -4.66 2.34 -2.80
C VAL A 107 -4.29 0.87 -2.88
N GLN A 108 -3.29 0.57 -3.70
CA GLN A 108 -2.67 -0.74 -3.79
C GLN A 108 -1.28 -0.65 -3.18
N ILE A 109 -0.95 -1.59 -2.29
CA ILE A 109 0.40 -1.72 -1.74
C ILE A 109 1.07 -2.98 -2.27
N PHE A 110 2.39 -2.93 -2.28
CA PHE A 110 3.27 -4.05 -2.57
C PHE A 110 4.41 -4.04 -1.56
N ILE A 111 4.59 -5.16 -0.87
CA ILE A 111 5.68 -5.36 0.08
C ILE A 111 6.38 -6.64 -0.35
N ASP A 112 7.64 -6.52 -0.71
CA ASP A 112 8.46 -7.66 -1.11
C ASP A 112 9.85 -7.53 -0.52
N LYS A 113 10.47 -8.66 -0.21
CA LYS A 113 11.78 -8.71 0.41
C LYS A 113 12.85 -8.42 -0.64
N LEU A 114 13.44 -7.22 -0.60
CA LEU A 114 14.62 -6.94 -1.40
C LEU A 114 15.89 -7.32 -0.63
N CYS A 115 16.61 -8.31 -1.16
CA CYS A 115 17.98 -8.61 -0.77
C CYS A 115 18.91 -7.74 -1.63
N ASN A 116 19.83 -6.99 -0.97
CA ASN A 116 20.85 -6.10 -1.52
C ASN A 116 20.46 -4.62 -1.68
N ILE A 117 20.19 -3.93 -0.57
CA ILE A 117 20.27 -2.46 -0.55
C ILE A 117 21.73 -2.08 -0.28
N VAL A 118 22.44 -1.61 -1.31
CA VAL A 118 23.80 -1.10 -1.17
C VAL A 118 23.78 0.15 -0.31
N GLY A 119 24.46 0.12 0.85
CA GLY A 119 24.64 1.28 1.72
C GLY A 119 23.82 1.29 3.01
N VAL A 120 23.06 0.23 3.32
CA VAL A 120 22.43 0.02 4.64
C VAL A 120 23.21 -1.08 5.38
N GLU A 121 23.46 -0.92 6.68
CA GLU A 121 24.25 -1.88 7.48
C GLU A 121 23.63 -3.29 7.47
N SER A 122 22.29 -3.39 7.42
CA SER A 122 21.58 -4.62 7.07
C SER A 122 21.39 -4.70 5.55
N ASN A 123 21.95 -5.73 4.91
CA ASN A 123 21.85 -5.94 3.45
C ASN A 123 20.43 -6.31 2.95
N VAL A 124 19.40 -6.19 3.79
CA VAL A 124 18.02 -6.59 3.50
C VAL A 124 17.09 -5.51 4.05
N ALA A 125 16.06 -5.13 3.30
CA ALA A 125 14.90 -4.42 3.82
C ALA A 125 13.64 -4.85 3.05
N TYR A 126 12.47 -4.63 3.64
CA TYR A 126 11.20 -4.78 2.93
C TYR A 126 10.72 -3.39 2.49
N PRO A 127 10.95 -2.97 1.24
CA PRO A 127 10.28 -1.79 0.72
C PRO A 127 8.77 -1.97 0.68
N LEU A 128 8.05 -0.96 1.13
CA LEU A 128 6.62 -0.79 0.94
C LEU A 128 6.40 0.20 -0.19
N PHE A 129 5.94 -0.29 -1.33
CA PHE A 129 5.49 0.55 -2.44
C PHE A 129 3.97 0.74 -2.37
N ALA A 130 3.50 1.90 -2.82
CA ALA A 130 2.09 2.18 -2.99
C ALA A 130 1.79 2.76 -4.37
N THR A 131 0.58 2.53 -4.86
CA THR A 131 0.05 3.09 -6.10
C THR A 131 -1.46 3.31 -5.99
N ILE A 132 -2.04 4.03 -6.94
CA ILE A 132 -3.48 4.19 -7.09
C ILE A 132 -3.98 3.12 -8.07
N SER A 133 -4.92 2.30 -7.61
CA SER A 133 -5.43 1.15 -8.36
C SER A 133 -6.23 1.57 -9.60
N THR A 134 -6.76 2.79 -9.62
CA THR A 134 -7.51 3.38 -10.74
C THR A 134 -6.65 4.11 -11.77
N ILE A 135 -5.31 4.12 -11.61
CA ILE A 135 -4.42 4.46 -12.72
C ILE A 135 -4.59 3.40 -13.82
N ASP A 136 -4.69 3.83 -15.09
CA ASP A 136 -4.73 2.95 -16.25
C ASP A 136 -3.63 1.87 -16.15
N PRO A 137 -3.96 0.57 -16.26
CA PRO A 137 -3.00 -0.50 -16.10
C PRO A 137 -1.75 -0.38 -17.00
N ASN A 138 -1.91 0.08 -18.25
CA ASN A 138 -0.79 0.20 -19.19
C ASN A 138 0.15 1.34 -18.79
N ILE A 139 -0.42 2.44 -18.30
CA ILE A 139 0.35 3.59 -17.80
C ILE A 139 1.06 3.23 -16.50
N ARG A 140 0.36 2.51 -15.60
CA ARG A 140 0.91 2.07 -14.32
C ARG A 140 2.08 1.10 -14.49
N LEU A 141 2.01 0.19 -15.47
CA LEU A 141 3.06 -0.81 -15.72
C LEU A 141 4.29 -0.23 -16.42
N ASP A 142 4.16 0.91 -17.08
CA ASP A 142 5.29 1.62 -17.67
C ASP A 142 6.07 2.36 -16.58
N ILE A 143 7.27 1.85 -16.30
CA ILE A 143 8.18 2.36 -15.28
C ILE A 143 8.49 3.86 -15.49
N SER A 144 8.48 4.34 -16.74
CA SER A 144 8.77 5.75 -17.04
C SER A 144 7.69 6.72 -16.55
N ASN A 145 6.48 6.22 -16.29
CA ASN A 145 5.39 7.01 -15.74
C ASN A 145 5.44 7.14 -14.21
N ASP A 146 6.39 6.46 -13.55
CA ASP A 146 6.59 6.56 -12.10
C ASP A 146 5.24 6.38 -11.35
N GLY A 147 4.46 5.37 -11.76
CA GLY A 147 3.10 5.13 -11.22
C GLY A 147 3.09 4.54 -9.80
N TYR A 148 4.27 4.26 -9.23
CA TYR A 148 4.47 3.69 -7.91
C TYR A 148 5.35 4.61 -7.08
N VAL A 149 5.07 4.71 -5.77
CA VAL A 149 5.87 5.48 -4.84
C VAL A 149 6.37 4.58 -3.71
N LEU A 150 7.67 4.69 -3.38
CA LEU A 150 8.25 4.04 -2.22
C LEU A 150 7.81 4.80 -0.96
N ILE A 151 6.97 4.17 -0.14
CA ILE A 151 6.44 4.74 1.09
C ILE A 151 7.38 4.47 2.26
N ALA A 152 7.88 3.24 2.42
CA ALA A 152 8.70 2.88 3.57
C ALA A 152 9.75 1.82 3.25
N LEU A 153 10.80 1.78 4.06
CA LEU A 153 11.71 0.66 4.19
C LEU A 153 11.47 0.09 5.59
N LEU A 154 10.84 -1.08 5.65
CA LEU A 154 10.49 -1.71 6.92
C LEU A 154 11.74 -2.34 7.55
N PRO A 155 11.89 -2.25 8.88
CA PRO A 155 13.06 -2.75 9.58
C PRO A 155 13.16 -4.27 9.46
N THR A 156 14.38 -4.75 9.24
CA THR A 156 14.73 -6.17 9.36
C THR A 156 15.72 -6.30 10.50
N GLY A 157 15.32 -6.94 11.59
CA GLY A 157 16.18 -7.22 12.73
C GLY A 157 16.61 -8.68 12.76
N ASP A 158 17.84 -8.93 13.21
CA ASP A 158 18.23 -10.24 13.71
C ASP A 158 17.68 -10.40 15.12
N PHE A 159 16.53 -11.05 15.22
CA PHE A 159 15.85 -11.33 16.49
C PHE A 159 16.44 -12.53 17.25
N ASP A 160 17.75 -12.79 17.08
CA ASP A 160 18.47 -13.90 17.70
C ASP A 160 18.83 -13.58 19.16
N LEU A 161 17.79 -13.29 19.94
CA LEU A 161 17.88 -13.12 21.39
C LEU A 161 18.04 -14.51 22.05
N PRO A 162 19.00 -14.68 22.97
CA PRO A 162 19.40 -15.99 23.49
C PRO A 162 18.30 -16.73 24.28
N ASN A 163 17.26 -16.02 24.72
CA ASN A 163 16.19 -16.55 25.57
C ASN A 163 14.85 -16.76 24.85
N LEU A 164 14.77 -16.56 23.54
CA LEU A 164 13.53 -16.74 22.78
C LEU A 164 13.47 -18.11 22.10
N THR A 165 12.33 -18.78 22.25
CA THR A 165 11.94 -19.94 21.44
C THR A 165 11.76 -19.56 19.97
N ALA A 166 11.74 -20.56 19.09
CA ALA A 166 11.52 -20.32 17.66
C ALA A 166 10.17 -19.66 17.36
N ASP A 167 9.13 -20.02 18.11
CA ASP A 167 7.78 -19.47 17.95
C ASP A 167 7.69 -18.03 18.46
N GLU A 168 8.28 -17.71 19.61
CA GLU A 168 8.36 -16.34 20.13
C GLU A 168 9.14 -15.42 19.19
N ARG A 169 10.27 -15.88 18.65
CA ARG A 169 11.05 -15.13 17.66
C ARG A 169 10.24 -14.83 16.40
N ARG A 170 9.43 -15.80 15.96
CA ARG A 170 8.56 -15.62 14.80
C ARG A 170 7.43 -14.64 15.09
N ASN A 171 6.76 -14.75 16.23
CA ASN A 171 5.70 -13.81 16.62
C ASN A 171 6.25 -12.39 16.75
N LEU A 172 7.45 -12.22 17.34
CA LEU A 172 8.13 -10.95 17.43
C LEU A 172 8.42 -10.34 16.05
N ARG A 173 8.92 -11.13 15.09
CA ARG A 173 9.11 -10.71 13.69
C ARG A 173 7.81 -10.21 13.07
N LEU A 174 6.71 -10.94 13.26
CA LEU A 174 5.39 -10.56 12.74
C LEU A 174 4.87 -9.28 13.42
N ASN A 175 5.04 -9.15 14.74
CA ASN A 175 4.63 -7.96 15.48
C ASN A 175 5.37 -6.72 14.99
N VAL A 176 6.70 -6.80 14.84
CA VAL A 176 7.53 -5.73 14.27
C VAL A 176 7.05 -5.34 12.87
N PHE A 177 6.79 -6.33 12.01
CA PHE A 177 6.29 -6.09 10.66
C PHE A 177 4.97 -5.31 10.66
N HIS A 178 3.96 -5.80 11.39
CA HIS A 178 2.64 -5.16 11.47
C HIS A 178 2.69 -3.77 12.09
N ALA A 179 3.52 -3.59 13.13
CA ALA A 179 3.70 -2.30 13.77
C ALA A 179 4.40 -1.30 12.84
N ALA A 180 5.41 -1.73 12.08
CA ALA A 180 6.07 -0.90 11.09
C ALA A 180 5.15 -0.49 9.93
N VAL A 181 4.34 -1.42 9.40
CA VAL A 181 3.34 -1.13 8.36
C VAL A 181 2.29 -0.14 8.87
N ARG A 182 1.85 -0.28 10.13
CA ARG A 182 0.90 0.66 10.76
C ARG A 182 1.48 2.08 10.89
N VAL A 183 2.77 2.20 11.21
CA VAL A 183 3.46 3.50 11.20
C VAL A 183 3.52 4.08 9.78
N ALA A 184 3.94 3.28 8.81
CA ALA A 184 4.10 3.71 7.42
C ALA A 184 2.78 4.18 6.79
N LEU A 185 1.67 3.49 7.05
CA LEU A 185 0.35 3.78 6.48
C LEU A 185 -0.53 4.64 7.39
N GLY A 186 -0.04 5.10 8.54
CA GLY A 186 -0.86 5.77 9.57
C GLY A 186 -1.58 7.03 9.08
N SER A 187 -0.91 7.86 8.27
CA SER A 187 -1.53 9.05 7.67
C SER A 187 -2.59 8.70 6.63
N LEU A 188 -2.39 7.60 5.89
CA LEU A 188 -3.36 7.09 4.92
C LEU A 188 -4.61 6.53 5.61
N ILE A 189 -4.43 5.82 6.74
CA ILE A 189 -5.55 5.32 7.55
C ILE A 189 -6.37 6.50 8.09
N SER A 190 -5.70 7.51 8.64
CA SER A 190 -6.39 8.73 9.12
C SER A 190 -7.15 9.42 7.99
N ALA A 191 -6.53 9.56 6.82
CA ALA A 191 -7.13 10.14 5.62
C ALA A 191 -8.32 9.32 5.09
N SER A 192 -8.33 8.00 5.31
CA SER A 192 -9.45 7.13 4.91
C SER A 192 -10.73 7.42 5.70
N ASP A 193 -10.59 7.92 6.92
CA ASP A 193 -11.71 8.27 7.80
C ASP A 193 -12.12 9.75 7.65
N SER A 194 -11.13 10.67 7.60
CA SER A 194 -11.38 12.11 7.56
C SER A 194 -11.61 12.68 6.15
N GLY A 195 -11.21 11.94 5.12
CA GLY A 195 -11.03 12.46 3.77
C GLY A 195 -9.70 13.22 3.61
N LEU A 196 -9.32 13.41 2.36
CA LEU A 196 -8.09 14.04 1.91
C LEU A 196 -8.38 14.87 0.66
N GLU A 197 -8.04 16.16 0.70
CA GLU A 197 -8.10 16.99 -0.49
C GLU A 197 -6.97 16.61 -1.45
N LEU A 198 -7.34 16.22 -2.67
CA LEU A 198 -6.41 15.91 -3.75
C LEU A 198 -6.55 16.92 -4.87
N THR A 199 -5.44 17.51 -5.28
CA THR A 199 -5.37 18.46 -6.39
C THR A 199 -4.63 17.82 -7.55
N ASN A 200 -5.26 17.77 -8.72
CA ASN A 200 -4.66 17.19 -9.91
C ASN A 200 -3.65 18.16 -10.57
N ALA A 201 -2.96 17.69 -11.60
CA ALA A 201 -1.97 18.47 -12.34
C ALA A 201 -2.47 19.77 -13.01
N VAL A 202 -3.79 19.92 -13.17
CA VAL A 202 -4.43 21.08 -13.81
C VAL A 202 -5.03 22.03 -12.75
N GLY A 203 -5.02 21.63 -11.48
CA GLY A 203 -5.54 22.41 -10.36
C GLY A 203 -6.98 22.07 -9.97
N ASP A 204 -7.58 21.02 -10.54
CA ASP A 204 -8.89 20.56 -10.08
C ASP A 204 -8.74 19.86 -8.73
N VAL A 205 -9.64 20.21 -7.82
CA VAL A 205 -9.67 19.72 -6.45
C VAL A 205 -10.78 18.69 -6.30
N CYS A 206 -10.49 17.56 -5.65
CA CYS A 206 -11.49 16.59 -5.26
C CYS A 206 -11.32 16.14 -3.81
N ASP A 207 -12.46 16.03 -3.10
CA ASP A 207 -12.51 15.39 -1.79
C ASP A 207 -12.36 13.88 -1.97
N ALA A 208 -11.24 13.34 -1.55
CA ALA A 208 -10.85 11.98 -1.82
C ALA A 208 -10.75 11.16 -0.53
N PHE A 209 -11.16 9.91 -0.57
CA PHE A 209 -11.07 8.98 0.55
C PHE A 209 -10.17 7.82 0.14
N PRO A 210 -8.88 7.84 0.52
CA PRO A 210 -7.98 6.75 0.21
C PRO A 210 -8.36 5.50 0.99
N ILE A 211 -8.56 4.38 0.31
CA ILE A 211 -8.88 3.11 0.94
C ILE A 211 -7.85 2.08 0.48
N LEU A 212 -7.19 1.41 1.42
CA LEU A 212 -6.33 0.27 1.10
C LEU A 212 -7.20 -0.86 0.52
N ALA A 213 -7.10 -1.05 -0.79
CA ALA A 213 -8.00 -1.93 -1.55
C ALA A 213 -7.32 -3.22 -2.00
N ILE A 214 -6.03 -3.15 -2.34
CA ILE A 214 -5.24 -4.30 -2.77
C ILE A 214 -3.94 -4.33 -1.98
N ASP A 215 -3.63 -5.52 -1.49
CA ASP A 215 -2.32 -5.87 -0.97
C ASP A 215 -1.74 -6.97 -1.85
N THR A 216 -0.70 -6.64 -2.59
CA THR A 216 -0.09 -7.54 -3.58
C THR A 216 1.07 -8.25 -2.91
N ALA A 217 0.84 -9.51 -2.56
CA ALA A 217 1.81 -10.33 -1.86
C ALA A 217 1.89 -11.72 -2.49
N ASP A 218 3.11 -12.22 -2.54
CA ASP A 218 3.52 -13.58 -2.83
C ASP A 218 3.12 -14.52 -1.65
N TYR A 219 3.16 -15.84 -1.78
CA TYR A 219 2.69 -16.78 -0.75
C TYR A 219 3.42 -16.63 0.61
N PRO A 220 4.77 -16.52 0.69
CA PRO A 220 5.47 -16.22 1.93
C PRO A 220 5.00 -14.91 2.58
N GLU A 221 4.82 -13.84 1.80
CA GLU A 221 4.42 -12.51 2.24
C GLU A 221 2.96 -12.53 2.71
N GLN A 222 2.06 -13.23 1.99
CA GLN A 222 0.70 -13.48 2.44
C GLN A 222 0.68 -14.20 3.79
N CYS A 223 1.62 -15.12 4.04
CA CYS A 223 1.74 -15.77 5.35
C CYS A 223 2.16 -14.79 6.44
N VAL A 224 3.08 -13.86 6.15
CA VAL A 224 3.46 -12.79 7.09
C VAL A 224 2.26 -11.89 7.40
N HIS A 225 1.52 -11.46 6.37
CA HIS A 225 0.39 -10.56 6.51
C HIS A 225 -0.77 -11.21 7.29
N ALA A 226 -1.06 -12.49 7.01
CA ALA A 226 -2.13 -13.24 7.68
C ALA A 226 -1.72 -13.93 9.00
N LEU A 227 -0.48 -13.72 9.46
CA LEU A 227 0.15 -14.43 10.59
C LEU A 227 0.08 -15.96 10.46
N ALA A 228 0.08 -16.47 9.23
CA ALA A 228 0.10 -17.90 8.94
C ALA A 228 1.52 -18.45 8.96
N CYS A 229 1.65 -19.74 9.27
CA CYS A 229 2.93 -20.42 9.25
C CYS A 229 3.21 -20.97 7.85
N TYR A 230 4.30 -20.48 7.26
CA TYR A 230 4.72 -20.87 5.92
C TYR A 230 4.83 -22.39 5.80
N GLY A 231 4.15 -22.97 4.81
CA GLY A 231 4.16 -24.41 4.54
C GLY A 231 3.41 -25.26 5.58
N VAL A 232 2.74 -24.66 6.56
CA VAL A 232 1.99 -25.35 7.62
C VAL A 232 0.50 -25.01 7.57
N ALA A 233 0.15 -23.74 7.31
CA ALA A 233 -1.24 -23.29 7.26
C ALA A 233 -1.48 -22.34 6.09
N CYS A 234 -2.68 -22.40 5.51
CA CYS A 234 -3.07 -21.48 4.45
C CYS A 234 -3.34 -20.07 5.03
N PRO A 235 -2.85 -18.99 4.39
CA PRO A 235 -3.13 -17.61 4.81
C PRO A 235 -4.56 -17.15 4.50
N LYS A 236 -5.29 -17.88 3.64
CA LYS A 236 -6.65 -17.50 3.18
C LYS A 236 -7.78 -18.30 3.85
N CYS A 237 -7.51 -19.54 4.25
CA CYS A 237 -8.51 -20.45 4.82
C CYS A 237 -7.94 -21.25 5.99
N TYR A 238 -8.77 -22.07 6.64
CA TYR A 238 -8.36 -22.92 7.77
C TYR A 238 -7.61 -24.20 7.38
N ALA A 239 -7.26 -24.38 6.11
CA ALA A 239 -6.51 -25.54 5.66
C ALA A 239 -5.13 -25.63 6.34
N GLN A 240 -4.81 -26.83 6.81
CA GLN A 240 -3.51 -27.19 7.34
C GLN A 240 -2.70 -27.98 6.31
N LYS A 241 -1.41 -28.19 6.58
CA LYS A 241 -0.50 -28.95 5.71
C LYS A 241 -1.05 -30.31 5.26
N THR A 242 -1.77 -31.00 6.14
CA THR A 242 -2.41 -32.30 5.86
C THR A 242 -3.54 -32.21 4.84
N ASP A 243 -4.14 -31.03 4.70
CA ASP A 243 -5.24 -30.77 3.77
C ASP A 243 -4.74 -30.30 2.40
N PHE A 244 -3.46 -29.91 2.26
CA PHE A 244 -2.96 -29.31 1.01
C PHE A 244 -2.93 -30.28 -0.19
N SER A 245 -2.98 -31.58 0.06
CA SER A 245 -3.14 -32.60 -0.99
C SER A 245 -4.61 -32.88 -1.33
N GLN A 246 -5.55 -32.32 -0.57
CA GLN A 246 -6.98 -32.41 -0.82
C GLN A 246 -7.36 -31.24 -1.73
N ASP A 247 -7.95 -31.53 -2.88
CA ASP A 247 -8.44 -30.53 -3.84
C ASP A 247 -9.76 -29.89 -3.34
N GLU A 248 -9.78 -29.49 -2.07
CA GLU A 248 -10.94 -28.96 -1.38
C GLU A 248 -10.57 -27.67 -0.65
N ALA A 249 -11.29 -26.60 -0.98
CA ALA A 249 -11.17 -25.35 -0.25
C ALA A 249 -11.80 -25.50 1.15
N ARG A 250 -11.02 -25.23 2.19
CA ARG A 250 -11.55 -25.07 3.56
C ARG A 250 -12.23 -23.70 3.72
N ALA A 251 -12.98 -23.54 4.81
CA ALA A 251 -13.64 -22.28 5.14
C ALA A 251 -12.65 -21.10 5.14
N PRO A 252 -13.02 -19.94 4.55
CA PRO A 252 -12.15 -18.77 4.51
C PRO A 252 -11.95 -18.22 5.93
N ARG A 253 -10.77 -17.65 6.17
CA ARG A 253 -10.50 -16.90 7.40
C ARG A 253 -11.31 -15.61 7.41
N THR A 254 -11.73 -15.18 8.59
CA THR A 254 -12.41 -13.90 8.77
C THR A 254 -11.44 -12.80 9.21
N PRO A 255 -11.72 -11.52 8.89
CA PRO A 255 -10.95 -10.40 9.43
C PRO A 255 -10.89 -10.40 10.96
N GLU A 256 -11.97 -10.78 11.63
CA GLU A 256 -12.07 -10.86 13.09
C GLU A 256 -11.07 -11.87 13.66
N ASP A 257 -10.93 -13.04 13.02
CA ASP A 257 -9.97 -14.06 13.41
C ASP A 257 -8.52 -13.60 13.21
N THR A 258 -8.23 -12.93 12.10
CA THR A 258 -6.88 -12.36 11.86
C THR A 258 -6.56 -11.31 12.92
N MET A 259 -7.49 -10.41 13.23
CA MET A 259 -7.32 -9.38 14.26
C MET A 259 -7.10 -9.98 15.66
N LYS A 260 -7.76 -11.11 15.98
CA LYS A 260 -7.51 -11.86 17.21
C LYS A 260 -6.07 -12.38 17.28
N HIS A 261 -5.55 -12.96 16.20
CA HIS A 261 -4.17 -13.45 16.16
C HIS A 261 -3.15 -12.30 16.23
N ILE A 262 -3.44 -11.14 15.62
CA ILE A 262 -2.58 -9.95 15.75
C ILE A 262 -2.47 -9.53 17.22
N LYS A 263 -3.60 -9.46 17.94
CA LYS A 263 -3.59 -9.10 19.37
C LYS A 263 -2.76 -10.07 20.20
N ILE A 264 -2.96 -11.38 19.99
CA ILE A 264 -2.19 -12.43 20.70
C ILE A 264 -0.70 -12.34 20.37
N ALA A 265 -0.31 -11.99 19.14
CA ALA A 265 1.09 -11.84 18.77
C ALA A 265 1.73 -10.54 19.29
N SER A 266 0.91 -9.59 19.74
CA SER A 266 1.35 -8.31 20.31
C SER A 266 1.36 -8.28 21.85
N GLU A 267 0.78 -9.29 22.49
CA GLU A 267 0.82 -9.57 23.94
C GLU A 267 1.98 -10.50 24.29
#